data_AF-A0A953ESX4-F1
#
_entry.id   AF-A0A953ESX4-F1
#
_cell.length_a   1.000
_cell.length_b   1.000
_cell.length_c   1.000
_cell.angle_alpha   90.00
_cell.angle_beta   90.00
_cell.angle_gamma   90.00
#
_symmetry.space_group_name_H-M   'P 1'
#
loop_
_entity.id
_entity.type
_entity.pdbx_description
1 polymer ?
#
loop_
_entity_poly.entity_id
_entity_poly.type
_entity_poly.pdbx_seq_one_letter_code
_entity_poly.pdbx_strand_id
1 'polypeptide(L)'
;MNGTRERLLDEAELLFARAGIAAVTTREIVEAAEQRNASAVTYHFGSREGLLQAILARRGAPIDERRGELREAAGDHPTLRDLVASLVVPYVA
;
A
#
# COMPACT_ATOMS: atom_id res chain seq x y z
N MET A 1 -4.47 -6.21 19.00
CA MET A 1 -3.03 -5.90 18.96
C MET A 1 -2.56 -6.23 17.56
N ASN A 2 -2.09 -5.24 16.77
CA ASN A 2 -1.52 -5.52 15.45
C ASN A 2 -0.25 -6.36 15.62
N GLY A 3 -0.08 -7.39 14.79
CA GLY A 3 1.12 -8.21 14.76
C GLY A 3 2.33 -7.41 14.24
N THR A 4 3.54 -7.93 14.46
CA THR A 4 4.79 -7.28 13.99
C THR A 4 4.74 -6.88 12.51
N ARG A 5 4.18 -7.75 11.65
CA ARG A 5 4.02 -7.48 10.22
C ARG A 5 3.16 -6.23 9.95
N GLU A 6 2.06 -6.06 10.67
CA GLU A 6 1.15 -4.93 10.45
C GLU A 6 1.76 -3.62 10.95
N ARG A 7 2.41 -3.63 12.13
CA ARG A 7 3.15 -2.45 12.61
C ARG A 7 4.24 -2.00 11.64
N LEU A 8 5.00 -2.94 11.08
CA LEU A 8 6.02 -2.60 10.08
C LEU A 8 5.42 -1.98 8.82
N LEU A 9 4.23 -2.41 8.39
CA LEU A 9 3.54 -1.79 7.26
C LEU A 9 3.07 -0.37 7.60
N ASP A 10 2.43 -0.19 8.75
CA ASP A 10 1.85 1.08 9.18
C ASP A 10 2.93 2.17 9.35
N GLU A 11 4.01 1.84 10.07
CA GLU A 11 5.08 2.79 10.35
C GLU A 11 5.92 3.09 9.10
N ALA A 12 6.21 2.08 8.27
CA ALA A 12 6.92 2.30 7.02
C ALA A 12 6.13 3.17 6.06
N GLU A 13 4.82 2.95 5.95
CA GLU A 13 3.97 3.77 5.11
C GLU A 13 3.96 5.24 5.57
N LEU A 14 3.81 5.47 6.88
CA LEU A 14 3.83 6.81 7.45
C LEU A 14 5.17 7.53 7.19
N LEU A 15 6.28 6.84 7.41
CA LEU A 15 7.62 7.39 7.19
C LEU A 15 7.86 7.68 5.71
N PHE A 16 7.52 6.75 4.81
CA PHE A 16 7.67 6.96 3.37
C PHE A 16 6.81 8.13 2.86
N ALA A 17 5.59 8.29 3.37
CA ALA A 17 4.71 9.39 2.99
C ALA A 17 5.24 10.76 3.46
N ARG A 18 5.91 10.82 4.63
CA ARG A 18 6.39 12.07 5.23
C ARG A 18 7.77 12.50 4.76
N ALA A 19 8.70 11.57 4.68
CA ALA A 19 10.11 11.84 4.39
C ALA A 19 10.54 11.44 2.97
N GLY A 20 9.69 10.69 2.26
CA GLY A 20 9.99 10.14 0.95
C GLY A 20 10.71 8.81 1.02
N ILE A 21 10.49 7.97 0.01
CA ILE A 21 11.03 6.60 -0.03
C ILE A 21 12.55 6.62 0.07
N ALA A 22 13.27 7.45 -0.68
CA ALA A 22 14.74 7.41 -0.67
C ALA A 22 15.38 7.81 0.66
N ALA A 23 14.70 8.63 1.47
CA ALA A 23 15.27 9.17 2.72
C ALA A 23 15.14 8.21 3.91
N VAL A 24 14.17 7.28 3.88
CA VAL A 24 13.84 6.42 5.02
C VAL A 24 14.64 5.12 5.00
N THR A 25 15.33 4.83 6.09
CA THR A 25 16.11 3.60 6.26
C THR A 25 15.27 2.47 6.87
N THR A 26 15.68 1.21 6.64
CA THR A 26 15.07 0.04 7.29
C THR A 26 15.17 0.11 8.82
N ARG A 27 16.21 0.75 9.36
CA ARG A 27 16.42 0.89 10.79
C ARG A 27 15.37 1.81 11.43
N GLU A 28 15.10 2.96 10.81
CA GLU A 28 14.07 3.89 11.28
C GLU A 28 12.68 3.23 11.29
N ILE A 29 12.37 2.45 10.26
CA ILE A 29 11.11 1.68 10.17
C ILE A 29 10.98 0.68 11.33
N VAL A 30 12.05 -0.07 11.59
CA VAL A 30 12.10 -1.11 12.64
C VAL A 30 11.97 -0.48 14.03
N GLU A 31 12.63 0.66 14.25
CA GLU A 31 12.56 1.43 15.49
C GLU A 31 11.15 1.98 15.72
N ALA A 32 10.54 2.61 14.70
CA ALA A 32 9.18 3.11 14.76
C ALA A 32 8.16 1.99 15.02
N ALA A 33 8.38 0.80 14.43
CA ALA A 33 7.53 -0.38 14.64
C ALA A 33 7.83 -1.14 15.96
N GLU A 34 8.63 -0.58 16.86
CA GLU A 34 9.05 -1.15 18.14
C GLU A 34 9.68 -2.55 18.00
N GLN A 35 10.41 -2.78 16.91
CA GLN A 35 11.12 -4.02 16.65
C GLN A 35 12.59 -3.92 17.04
N ARG A 36 13.16 -5.04 17.51
CA ARG A 36 14.54 -5.08 18.02
C ARG A 36 15.59 -5.19 16.92
N ASN A 37 15.23 -5.64 15.71
CA ASN A 37 16.19 -5.87 14.64
C ASN A 37 15.62 -5.69 13.23
N ALA A 38 16.52 -5.39 12.29
CA ALA A 38 16.18 -5.24 10.88
C ALA A 38 15.76 -6.55 10.20
N SER A 39 16.11 -7.70 10.78
CA SER A 39 15.68 -9.00 10.23
C SER A 39 14.17 -9.18 10.26
N ALA A 40 13.42 -8.45 11.07
CA ALA A 40 11.96 -8.47 11.02
C ALA A 40 11.43 -8.05 9.64
N VAL A 41 12.07 -7.08 8.97
CA VAL A 41 11.70 -6.65 7.62
C VAL A 41 12.01 -7.74 6.60
N THR A 42 13.23 -8.29 6.63
CA THR A 42 13.62 -9.40 5.74
C THR A 42 12.75 -10.64 5.96
N TYR A 43 12.40 -10.96 7.20
CA TYR A 43 11.57 -12.12 7.54
C TYR A 43 10.13 -11.98 7.02
N HIS A 44 9.51 -10.82 7.18
CA HIS A 44 8.11 -10.62 6.79
C HIS A 44 7.92 -10.22 5.32
N PHE A 45 8.92 -9.58 4.71
CA PHE A 45 8.78 -8.96 3.39
C PHE A 45 9.90 -9.32 2.41
N GLY A 46 10.91 -10.07 2.83
CA GLY A 46 12.08 -10.43 2.02
C GLY A 46 13.09 -9.29 1.88
N SER A 47 12.62 -8.06 1.64
CA SER A 47 13.47 -6.88 1.49
C SER A 47 12.72 -5.59 1.82
N ARG A 48 13.44 -4.46 1.82
CA ARG A 48 12.86 -3.12 1.93
C ARG A 48 11.95 -2.81 0.73
N GLU A 49 12.36 -3.23 -0.46
CA GLU A 49 11.54 -3.14 -1.68
C GLU A 49 10.29 -4.01 -1.54
N GLY A 50 10.42 -5.22 -0.99
CA GLY A 50 9.28 -6.10 -0.71
C GLY A 50 8.29 -5.50 0.29
N LEU A 51 8.78 -4.77 1.30
CA LEU A 51 7.93 -4.01 2.21
C LEU A 51 7.18 -2.88 1.48
N LEU A 52 7.86 -2.13 0.62
CA LEU A 52 7.22 -1.10 -0.21
C LEU A 52 6.14 -1.71 -1.12
N GLN A 53 6.43 -2.83 -1.79
CA GLN A 53 5.45 -3.53 -2.62
C GLN A 53 4.24 -4.01 -1.80
N ALA A 54 4.46 -4.49 -0.58
CA ALA A 54 3.38 -4.89 0.31
C ALA A 54 2.48 -3.71 0.72
N ILE A 55 3.05 -2.52 0.95
CA ILE A 55 2.28 -1.28 1.21
C ILE A 55 1.45 -0.92 -0.03
N LEU A 56 2.07 -0.90 -1.21
CA LEU A 56 1.39 -0.59 -2.47
C LEU A 56 0.25 -1.56 -2.75
N ALA A 57 0.46 -2.87 -2.55
CA ALA A 57 -0.57 -3.88 -2.70
C ALA A 57 -1.71 -3.68 -1.68
N ARG A 58 -1.37 -3.38 -0.41
CA ARG A 58 -2.36 -3.13 0.65
C ARG A 58 -3.25 -1.92 0.33
N ARG A 59 -2.68 -0.84 -0.22
CA ARG A 59 -3.44 0.36 -0.62
C ARG A 59 -4.14 0.20 -1.97
N GLY A 60 -3.56 -0.57 -2.87
CA GLY A 60 -4.11 -0.86 -4.19
C GLY A 60 -5.34 -1.76 -4.14
N ALA A 61 -5.37 -2.74 -3.23
CA ALA A 61 -6.47 -3.71 -3.18
C ALA A 61 -7.88 -3.07 -3.05
N PRO A 62 -8.14 -2.11 -2.12
CA PRO A 62 -9.43 -1.43 -2.07
C PRO A 62 -9.74 -0.57 -3.31
N ILE A 63 -8.71 0.01 -3.92
CA ILE A 63 -8.85 0.82 -5.15
C ILE A 63 -9.24 -0.09 -6.32
N ASP A 64 -8.59 -1.24 -6.45
CA ASP A 64 -8.85 -2.22 -7.50
C ASP A 64 -10.24 -2.86 -7.32
N GLU A 65 -10.66 -3.13 -6.09
CA GLU A 65 -12.02 -3.58 -5.77
C GLU A 65 -13.05 -2.55 -6.24
N ARG A 66 -12.89 -1.27 -5.85
CA ARG A 66 -13.80 -0.20 -6.27
C ARG A 66 -13.77 0.05 -7.79
N ARG A 67 -12.61 -0.12 -8.44
CA ARG A 67 -12.49 -0.09 -9.90
C ARG A 67 -13.33 -1.19 -10.54
N GLY A 68 -13.27 -2.41 -10.00
CA GLY A 68 -14.08 -3.55 -10.43
C GLY A 68 -15.57 -3.24 -10.37
N GLU A 69 -16.05 -2.74 -9.23
CA GLU A 69 -17.45 -2.37 -9.04
C GLU A 69 -17.94 -1.32 -10.06
N LEU A 70 -17.14 -0.27 -10.30
CA LEU A 70 -17.48 0.76 -11.28
C LEU A 70 -17.46 0.23 -12.71
N ARG A 71 -16.54 -0.69 -13.02
CA ARG A 71 -16.48 -1.35 -14.33
C ARG A 71 -17.69 -2.25 -14.56
N GLU A 72 -18.11 -3.00 -13.55
CA GLU A 72 -19.31 -3.86 -13.63
C GLU A 72 -20.58 -3.03 -13.78
N ALA A 73 -20.71 -1.95 -13.01
CA ALA A 73 -21.86 -1.04 -13.07
C ALA A 73 -22.04 -0.36 -14.45
N ALA A 74 -20.96 -0.22 -15.23
CA ALA A 74 -20.98 0.35 -16.57
C ALA A 74 -21.58 -0.61 -17.64
N GLY A 75 -21.80 -1.88 -17.29
CA GLY A 75 -22.42 -2.87 -18.18
C GLY A 75 -21.58 -3.24 -19.42
N ASP A 76 -22.28 -3.76 -20.44
CA ASP A 76 -21.67 -4.36 -21.63
C ASP A 76 -21.22 -3.33 -22.69
N HIS A 77 -21.79 -2.13 -22.67
CA HIS A 77 -21.49 -1.06 -23.61
C HIS A 77 -21.08 0.23 -22.88
N PRO A 78 -19.95 0.19 -22.14
CA PRO A 78 -19.49 1.36 -21.39
C PRO A 78 -19.03 2.46 -22.36
N THR A 79 -19.33 3.70 -22.01
CA THR A 79 -18.77 4.86 -22.71
C THR A 79 -17.29 5.05 -22.31
N LEU A 80 -16.55 5.86 -23.07
CA LEU A 80 -15.20 6.26 -22.69
C LEU A 80 -15.19 6.92 -21.30
N ARG A 81 -16.22 7.70 -20.98
CA ARG A 81 -16.35 8.35 -19.67
C ARG A 81 -16.44 7.32 -18.55
N ASP A 82 -17.19 6.24 -18.74
CA ASP A 82 -17.36 5.21 -17.72
C ASP A 82 -16.06 4.44 -17.47
N LEU A 83 -15.31 4.16 -18.53
CA LEU A 83 -13.99 3.53 -18.44
C LEU A 83 -12.96 4.42 -17.75
N VAL A 84 -12.94 5.72 -18.07
CA VAL A 84 -12.04 6.67 -17.38
C VAL A 84 -12.46 6.85 -15.92
N ALA A 85 -13.76 6.92 -15.65
CA ALA A 85 -14.27 7.03 -14.30
C ALA A 85 -13.89 5.82 -13.44
N SER A 86 -13.98 4.59 -13.96
CA SER A 86 -13.58 3.40 -13.21
C SER A 86 -12.08 3.39 -12.86
N LEU A 87 -11.23 4.03 -13.67
CA LEU A 87 -9.80 4.15 -13.37
C LEU A 87 -9.48 5.26 -12.36
N VAL A 88 -10.15 6.41 -12.45
CA VAL A 88 -9.75 7.62 -11.71
C VAL A 88 -10.55 7.79 -10.41
N VAL A 89 -11.85 7.54 -10.42
CA VAL A 89 -12.73 7.76 -9.25
C VAL A 89 -12.30 6.96 -8.02
N PRO A 90 -11.82 5.70 -8.12
CA PRO A 90 -11.37 4.95 -6.94
C PRO A 90 -10.23 5.60 -6.13
N TYR A 91 -9.50 6.55 -6.72
CA TYR A 91 -8.42 7.27 -6.03
C TYR A 91 -8.92 8.51 -5.24
N VAL A 92 -10.17 8.92 -5.47
CA VAL A 92 -10.77 10.10 -4.83
C VAL A 92 -11.80 9.59 -3.82
N ALA A 93 -11.38 9.54 -2.55
CA ALA A 93 -12.28 9.27 -1.42
C ALA A 93 -13.10 10.53 -1.06
#